data_AF-B7R0W7-F1
#
_entry.id   AF-B7R0W7-F1
#
_cell.length_a   1.000
_cell.length_b   1.000
_cell.length_c   1.000
_cell.angle_alpha   90.00
_cell.angle_beta   90.00
_cell.angle_gamma   90.00
#
_symmetry.space_group_name_H-M   'P 1'
#
loop_
_entity.id
_entity.type
_entity.pdbx_description
1 polymer ?
#
loop_
_entity_poly.entity_id
_entity_poly.type
_entity_poly.pdbx_seq_one_letter_code
_entity_poly.pdbx_strand_id
1 'polypeptide(L)'
;MVMLEAILYFEALGRTRLAVEDRVRRTSRGLEESGLKVKRLDAGEVIEDPELDPLRFSALLEARVEGELDDLIGVVAEYGPTLVEILRPGRLELQADYLSSLLLRLSKKVGDLIGGNAFVLPPLNLKEIPVPPVGFDEEELWEAVYQGRGILYRLSLRLPEEIDRDTLLRLFLIEGCGVNDIEVRGLDGESEFRLEVVSPFESLFAVAFRYRLSSLSIVEPELLDVTAPELQNALSDLGSFVNSVLMGEDLQRAYERDTFSFKLV
;
A
#
# COMPACT_ATOMS: atom_id res chain seq x y z
N MET A 1 -19.34 -12.55 7.28
CA MET A 1 -18.11 -11.98 6.71
C MET A 1 -17.88 -12.66 5.38
N VAL A 2 -17.46 -11.92 4.35
CA VAL A 2 -17.34 -12.42 2.99
C VAL A 2 -15.97 -13.09 2.83
N MET A 3 -15.97 -14.33 2.35
CA MET A 3 -14.75 -15.08 2.09
C MET A 3 -14.24 -14.73 0.69
N LEU A 4 -12.98 -14.30 0.61
CA LEU A 4 -12.26 -14.03 -0.62
C LEU A 4 -11.44 -15.25 -1.00
N GLU A 5 -11.37 -15.54 -2.28
CA GLU A 5 -10.39 -16.45 -2.84
C GLU A 5 -9.49 -15.68 -3.80
N ALA A 6 -8.18 -15.82 -3.60
CA ALA A 6 -7.18 -15.10 -4.37
C ALA A 6 -5.99 -15.98 -4.73
N ILE A 7 -5.25 -15.57 -5.76
CA ILE A 7 -3.90 -16.05 -6.04
C ILE A 7 -2.92 -14.92 -5.73
N LEU A 8 -1.90 -15.23 -4.94
CA LEU A 8 -0.82 -14.33 -4.59
C LEU A 8 0.45 -14.77 -5.32
N TYR A 9 1.06 -13.83 -6.02
CA TYR A 9 2.34 -14.04 -6.70
C TYR A 9 3.42 -13.27 -5.95
N PHE A 10 4.46 -13.97 -5.52
CA PHE A 10 5.61 -13.37 -4.85
C PHE A 10 6.85 -13.56 -5.70
N GLU A 11 7.64 -12.49 -5.81
CA GLU A 11 8.96 -12.53 -6.41
C GLU A 11 10.02 -12.34 -5.32
N ALA A 12 10.87 -13.36 -5.17
CA ALA A 12 12.00 -13.31 -4.26
C ALA A 12 13.28 -13.02 -5.06
N LEU A 13 13.85 -11.85 -4.83
CA LEU A 13 15.16 -11.46 -5.34
C LEU A 13 16.20 -11.53 -4.23
N GLY A 14 17.44 -11.91 -4.56
CA GLY A 14 18.53 -11.99 -3.59
C GLY A 14 19.92 -12.05 -4.20
N ARG A 15 20.94 -11.69 -3.41
CA ARG A 15 22.37 -11.77 -3.82
C ARG A 15 22.91 -13.19 -3.86
N THR A 16 22.31 -14.10 -3.09
CA THR A 16 22.73 -15.50 -3.01
C THR A 16 21.52 -16.39 -3.14
N ARG A 17 21.74 -17.59 -3.69
CA ARG A 17 20.71 -18.65 -3.75
C ARG A 17 20.06 -18.90 -2.39
N LEU A 18 20.87 -19.01 -1.33
CA LEU A 18 20.40 -19.25 0.04
C LEU A 18 19.47 -18.15 0.55
N ALA A 19 19.73 -16.88 0.22
CA ALA A 19 18.86 -15.78 0.65
C ALA A 19 17.46 -15.88 0.00
N VAL A 20 17.41 -16.26 -1.28
CA VAL A 20 16.15 -16.48 -1.99
C VAL A 20 15.41 -17.68 -1.43
N GLU A 21 16.10 -18.82 -1.23
CA GLU A 21 15.51 -20.03 -0.64
C GLU A 21 14.93 -19.76 0.76
N ASP A 22 15.65 -18.98 1.58
CA ASP A 22 15.19 -18.57 2.90
C ASP A 22 13.96 -17.65 2.83
N ARG A 23 13.93 -16.67 1.90
CA ARG A 23 12.78 -15.79 1.71
C ARG A 23 11.55 -16.58 1.29
N VAL A 24 11.67 -17.46 0.29
CA VAL A 24 10.59 -18.35 -0.15
C VAL A 24 10.08 -19.20 1.01
N ARG A 25 10.99 -19.84 1.78
CA ARG A 25 10.60 -20.65 2.93
C ARG A 25 9.86 -19.84 4.00
N ARG A 26 10.33 -18.63 4.32
CA ARG A 26 9.68 -17.75 5.30
C ARG A 26 8.29 -17.33 4.84
N THR A 27 8.13 -16.93 3.58
CA THR A 27 6.82 -16.57 3.01
C THR A 27 5.87 -17.76 3.01
N SER A 28 6.32 -18.93 2.54
CA SER A 28 5.51 -20.16 2.53
C SER A 28 5.00 -20.52 3.93
N ARG A 29 5.90 -20.53 4.92
CA ARG A 29 5.53 -20.80 6.31
C ARG A 29 4.62 -19.74 6.90
N GLY A 30 4.89 -18.47 6.59
CA GLY A 30 4.08 -17.33 7.01
C GLY A 30 2.65 -17.40 6.48
N LEU A 31 2.47 -17.87 5.24
CA LEU A 31 1.15 -18.10 4.65
C LEU A 31 0.38 -19.22 5.36
N GLU A 32 1.05 -20.32 5.71
CA GLU A 32 0.44 -21.42 6.48
C GLU A 32 0.06 -21.03 7.92
N GLU A 33 0.81 -20.09 8.51
CA GLU A 33 0.55 -19.53 9.83
C GLU A 33 -0.40 -18.32 9.80
N SER A 34 -0.71 -17.78 8.60
CA SER A 34 -1.68 -16.71 8.42
C SER A 34 -3.10 -17.26 8.57
N GLY A 35 -4.06 -16.43 9.00
CA GLY A 35 -5.47 -16.84 9.12
C GLY A 35 -6.11 -17.36 7.82
N LEU A 36 -5.38 -17.30 6.69
CA LEU A 36 -5.80 -17.79 5.39
C LEU A 36 -5.72 -19.31 5.27
N LYS A 37 -6.69 -19.89 4.59
CA LYS A 37 -6.66 -21.27 4.13
C LYS A 37 -5.85 -21.37 2.83
N VAL A 38 -4.64 -21.91 2.91
CA VAL A 38 -3.80 -22.21 1.73
C VAL A 38 -4.38 -23.43 0.99
N LYS A 39 -4.84 -23.23 -0.24
CA LYS A 39 -5.38 -24.30 -1.11
C LYS A 39 -4.32 -24.92 -2.01
N ARG A 40 -3.38 -24.10 -2.47
CA ARG A 40 -2.24 -24.52 -3.30
C ARG A 40 -1.07 -23.59 -2.99
N LEU A 41 0.11 -24.18 -2.94
CA LEU A 41 1.37 -23.47 -2.80
C LEU A 41 2.36 -24.08 -3.78
N ASP A 42 2.89 -23.27 -4.69
CA ASP A 42 3.81 -23.71 -5.74
C ASP A 42 5.03 -22.78 -5.75
N ALA A 43 6.20 -23.35 -5.46
CA ALA A 43 7.45 -22.62 -5.40
C ALA A 43 8.32 -23.01 -6.60
N GLY A 44 8.62 -22.03 -7.45
CA GLY A 44 9.56 -22.19 -8.55
C GLY A 44 10.99 -22.43 -8.06
N GLU A 45 11.81 -22.99 -8.95
CA GLU A 45 13.23 -23.18 -8.68
C GLU A 45 13.97 -21.83 -8.62
N VAL A 46 15.05 -21.77 -7.83
CA VAL A 46 15.91 -20.59 -7.81
C VAL A 46 16.75 -20.53 -9.07
N ILE A 47 16.60 -19.45 -9.83
CA ILE A 47 17.38 -19.14 -11.04
C ILE A 47 18.45 -18.09 -10.74
N GLU A 48 19.53 -18.08 -11.52
CA GLU A 48 20.57 -17.06 -11.46
C GLU A 48 20.55 -16.27 -12.78
N ASP A 49 20.39 -14.95 -12.67
CA ASP A 49 20.44 -14.01 -13.77
C ASP A 49 21.55 -12.96 -13.52
N PRO A 50 22.66 -13.03 -14.28
CA PRO A 50 23.75 -12.05 -14.17
C PRO A 50 23.35 -10.61 -14.51
N GLU A 51 22.25 -10.38 -15.22
CA GLU A 51 21.77 -9.04 -15.59
C GLU A 51 21.09 -8.31 -14.41
N LEU A 52 20.66 -9.05 -13.37
CA LEU A 52 20.00 -8.51 -12.19
C LEU A 52 20.97 -8.03 -11.09
N ASP A 53 22.20 -7.64 -11.42
CA ASP A 53 23.20 -7.18 -10.45
C ASP A 53 22.70 -5.95 -9.64
N PRO A 54 22.72 -5.97 -8.29
CA PRO A 54 23.38 -6.94 -7.40
C PRO A 54 22.55 -8.16 -6.97
N LEU A 55 21.25 -8.21 -7.27
CA LEU A 55 20.29 -9.25 -6.85
C LEU A 55 20.14 -10.37 -7.89
N ARG A 56 21.23 -11.09 -8.16
CA ARG A 56 21.33 -12.07 -9.26
C ARG A 56 20.46 -13.33 -9.11
N PHE A 57 19.84 -13.60 -7.95
CA PHE A 57 19.04 -14.80 -7.75
C PHE A 57 17.55 -14.50 -7.68
N SER A 58 16.82 -15.26 -8.50
CA SER A 58 15.39 -15.34 -8.77
C SER A 58 14.57 -16.46 -8.13
N ALA A 59 13.41 -16.24 -7.52
CA ALA A 59 12.37 -17.28 -7.43
C ALA A 59 10.96 -16.72 -7.42
N LEU A 60 10.01 -17.47 -7.98
CA LEU A 60 8.58 -17.17 -7.95
C LEU A 60 7.86 -18.13 -6.99
N LEU A 61 6.96 -17.59 -6.19
CA LEU A 61 6.05 -18.36 -5.34
C LEU A 61 4.61 -17.98 -5.69
N GLU A 62 3.80 -18.97 -6.04
CA GLU A 62 2.36 -18.82 -6.29
C GLU A 62 1.59 -19.47 -5.13
N ALA A 63 0.69 -18.72 -4.50
CA ALA A 63 -0.16 -19.22 -3.43
C ALA A 63 -1.63 -18.95 -3.72
N ARG A 64 -2.44 -20.01 -3.84
CA ARG A 64 -3.89 -19.89 -3.89
C ARG A 64 -4.45 -19.98 -2.48
N VAL A 65 -5.12 -18.93 -2.03
CA VAL A 65 -5.57 -18.75 -0.66
C VAL A 65 -7.07 -18.44 -0.59
N GLU A 66 -7.70 -18.77 0.52
CA GLU A 66 -9.07 -18.36 0.84
C GLU A 66 -9.15 -17.85 2.28
N GLY A 67 -9.79 -16.70 2.50
CA GLY A 67 -9.88 -16.10 3.84
C GLY A 67 -10.68 -14.81 3.86
N GLU A 68 -10.65 -14.11 4.99
CA GLU A 68 -11.31 -12.81 5.14
C GLU A 68 -10.46 -11.69 4.55
N LEU A 69 -11.08 -10.54 4.26
CA LEU A 69 -10.39 -9.38 3.71
C LEU A 69 -9.26 -8.88 4.62
N ASP A 70 -9.46 -8.89 5.93
CA ASP A 70 -8.46 -8.44 6.91
C ASP A 70 -7.21 -9.32 6.88
N ASP A 71 -7.39 -10.65 6.86
CA ASP A 71 -6.29 -11.60 6.76
C ASP A 71 -5.52 -11.43 5.44
N LEU A 72 -6.25 -11.24 4.33
CA LEU A 72 -5.65 -11.05 3.01
C LEU A 72 -4.81 -9.77 2.95
N ILE A 73 -5.37 -8.64 3.41
CA ILE A 73 -4.64 -7.36 3.52
C ILE A 73 -3.43 -7.54 4.45
N GLY A 74 -3.59 -8.24 5.57
CA GLY A 74 -2.52 -8.52 6.51
C GLY A 74 -1.36 -9.28 5.88
N VAL A 75 -1.64 -10.30 5.09
CA VAL A 75 -0.63 -11.09 4.36
C VAL A 75 0.04 -10.26 3.26
N VAL A 76 -0.73 -9.49 2.50
CA VAL A 76 -0.19 -8.62 1.44
C VAL A 76 0.73 -7.56 2.04
N ALA A 77 0.31 -6.94 3.14
CA ALA A 77 1.10 -5.93 3.86
C ALA A 77 2.40 -6.51 4.47
N GLU A 78 2.41 -7.79 4.84
CA GLU A 78 3.57 -8.43 5.46
C GLU A 78 4.61 -8.92 4.44
N TYR A 79 4.14 -9.59 3.39
CA TYR A 79 4.99 -10.37 2.50
C TYR A 79 5.19 -9.74 1.12
N GLY A 80 4.45 -8.66 0.81
CA GLY A 80 4.63 -7.87 -0.40
C GLY A 80 4.56 -8.68 -1.70
N PRO A 81 3.44 -9.37 -2.00
CA PRO A 81 3.27 -10.02 -3.30
C PRO A 81 3.39 -8.98 -4.43
N THR A 82 3.96 -9.37 -5.57
CA THR A 82 4.06 -8.52 -6.75
C THR A 82 2.74 -8.39 -7.49
N LEU A 83 1.87 -9.40 -7.39
CA LEU A 83 0.54 -9.39 -7.98
C LEU A 83 -0.44 -10.17 -7.10
N VAL A 84 -1.67 -9.66 -7.02
CA VAL A 84 -2.81 -10.31 -6.38
C VAL A 84 -3.92 -10.50 -7.39
N GLU A 85 -4.40 -11.72 -7.60
CA GLU A 85 -5.55 -12.00 -8.46
C GLU A 85 -6.76 -12.41 -7.62
N ILE A 86 -7.85 -11.64 -7.70
CA ILE A 86 -9.09 -11.97 -6.98
C ILE A 86 -9.94 -12.90 -7.85
N LEU A 87 -10.14 -14.14 -7.37
CA LEU A 87 -10.93 -15.16 -8.09
C LEU A 87 -12.43 -15.07 -7.74
N ARG A 88 -12.76 -14.79 -6.48
CA ARG A 88 -14.16 -14.60 -6.02
C ARG A 88 -14.23 -13.93 -4.64
N PRO A 89 -15.37 -13.30 -4.30
CA PRO A 89 -16.46 -12.95 -5.20
C PRO A 89 -16.05 -11.86 -6.20
N GLY A 90 -16.82 -11.69 -7.28
CA GLY A 90 -16.56 -10.64 -8.28
C GLY A 90 -16.86 -9.22 -7.77
N ARG A 91 -17.60 -9.10 -6.65
CA ARG A 91 -17.94 -7.86 -5.96
C ARG A 91 -18.04 -8.12 -4.46
N LEU A 92 -17.69 -7.11 -3.68
CA LEU A 92 -17.66 -7.12 -2.23
C LEU A 92 -18.38 -5.89 -1.70
N GLU A 93 -19.40 -6.12 -0.87
CA GLU A 93 -20.08 -5.04 -0.16
C GLU A 93 -19.42 -4.82 1.21
N LEU A 94 -18.98 -3.59 1.46
CA LEU A 94 -18.28 -3.18 2.67
C LEU A 94 -19.02 -2.06 3.37
N GLN A 95 -19.19 -2.19 4.69
CA GLN A 95 -19.68 -1.12 5.53
C GLN A 95 -18.58 -0.05 5.70
N ALA A 96 -18.95 1.22 5.61
CA ALA A 96 -18.07 2.37 5.77
C ALA A 96 -17.22 2.30 7.06
N ASP A 97 -17.84 1.98 8.19
CA ASP A 97 -17.15 1.87 9.48
C ASP A 97 -16.13 0.73 9.53
N TYR A 98 -16.47 -0.41 8.91
CA TYR A 98 -15.58 -1.55 8.82
C TYR A 98 -14.36 -1.21 7.96
N LEU A 99 -14.57 -0.60 6.78
CA LEU A 99 -13.48 -0.21 5.89
C LEU A 99 -12.60 0.87 6.51
N SER A 100 -13.18 1.88 7.16
CA SER A 100 -12.43 2.92 7.88
C SER A 100 -11.50 2.30 8.94
N SER A 101 -12.03 1.36 9.73
CA SER A 101 -11.27 0.66 10.78
C SER A 101 -10.18 -0.23 10.20
N LEU A 102 -10.46 -0.90 9.08
CA LEU A 102 -9.52 -1.78 8.38
C LEU A 102 -8.34 -0.98 7.81
N LEU A 103 -8.62 0.11 7.10
CA LEU A 103 -7.61 0.99 6.51
C LEU A 103 -6.74 1.68 7.57
N LEU A 104 -7.32 2.06 8.71
CA LEU A 104 -6.54 2.61 9.83
C LEU A 104 -5.57 1.57 10.42
N ARG A 105 -6.00 0.30 10.54
CA ARG A 105 -5.10 -0.81 10.95
C ARG A 105 -4.02 -1.07 9.92
N LEU A 106 -4.35 -1.03 8.63
CA LEU A 106 -3.37 -1.14 7.54
C LEU A 106 -2.32 -0.04 7.63
N SER A 107 -2.74 1.22 7.76
CA SER A 107 -1.85 2.37 7.91
C SER A 107 -0.86 2.19 9.06
N LYS A 108 -1.37 1.74 10.21
CA LYS A 108 -0.52 1.43 11.37
C LYS A 108 0.46 0.29 11.06
N LYS A 109 -0.02 -0.82 10.48
CA LYS A 109 0.80 -1.99 10.17
C LYS A 109 1.95 -1.65 9.22
N VAL A 110 1.65 -0.90 8.15
CA VAL A 110 2.66 -0.46 7.19
C VAL A 110 3.61 0.55 7.84
N GLY A 111 3.09 1.46 8.66
CA GLY A 111 3.91 2.37 9.47
C GLY A 111 4.89 1.65 10.40
N ASP A 112 4.47 0.55 11.04
CA ASP A 112 5.33 -0.25 11.92
C ASP A 112 6.43 -0.98 11.12
N LEU A 113 6.15 -1.44 9.89
CA LEU A 113 7.13 -2.09 9.01
C LEU A 113 8.26 -1.14 8.58
N ILE A 114 7.97 0.14 8.41
CA ILE A 114 8.94 1.18 7.97
C ILE A 114 9.55 1.95 9.14
N GLY A 115 9.53 1.39 10.34
CA GLY A 115 10.13 2.00 11.53
C GLY A 115 9.43 3.28 12.00
N GLY A 116 8.16 3.46 11.66
CA GLY A 116 7.33 4.59 12.08
C GLY A 116 7.36 5.82 11.16
N ASN A 117 8.22 5.82 10.14
CA ASN A 117 8.40 6.93 9.19
C ASN A 117 7.59 6.66 7.90
N ALA A 118 6.26 6.71 7.96
CA ALA A 118 5.47 6.61 6.73
C ALA A 118 5.50 7.92 5.96
N PHE A 119 6.52 8.07 5.10
CA PHE A 119 6.56 9.11 4.09
C PHE A 119 6.86 8.47 2.74
N VAL A 120 5.88 8.51 1.84
CA VAL A 120 6.17 8.44 0.41
C VAL A 120 7.24 9.49 0.12
N LEU A 121 8.38 9.05 -0.39
CA LEU A 121 9.37 9.94 -0.98
C LEU A 121 8.62 10.76 -2.05
N PRO A 122 8.48 12.08 -1.87
CA PRO A 122 7.77 12.88 -2.85
C PRO A 122 8.42 12.65 -4.22
N PRO A 123 7.63 12.50 -5.30
CA PRO A 123 8.19 12.42 -6.64
C PRO A 123 9.18 13.56 -6.86
N LEU A 124 10.32 13.27 -7.49
CA LEU A 124 11.45 14.21 -7.62
C LEU A 124 11.07 15.56 -8.26
N ASN A 125 9.90 15.66 -8.94
CA ASN A 125 9.43 16.84 -9.64
C ASN A 125 8.01 17.30 -9.23
N LEU A 126 7.67 17.36 -7.93
CA LEU A 126 6.39 17.95 -7.49
C LEU A 126 6.20 19.42 -7.94
N LYS A 127 7.27 20.16 -8.19
CA LYS A 127 7.21 21.59 -8.56
C LYS A 127 6.50 21.86 -9.88
N GLU A 128 6.48 20.88 -10.79
CA GLU A 128 5.83 21.01 -12.11
C GLU A 128 4.32 20.72 -12.04
N ILE A 129 3.85 20.15 -10.93
CA ILE A 129 2.44 19.80 -10.74
C ILE A 129 1.71 21.04 -10.19
N PRO A 130 0.63 21.51 -10.84
CA PRO A 130 -0.14 22.62 -10.33
C PRO A 130 -0.76 22.26 -8.99
N VAL A 131 -0.90 23.26 -8.11
CA VAL A 131 -1.66 23.08 -6.86
C VAL A 131 -3.14 22.97 -7.26
N PRO A 132 -3.83 21.86 -6.94
CA PRO A 132 -5.25 21.73 -7.24
C PRO A 132 -6.06 22.73 -6.40
N PRO A 133 -7.24 23.18 -6.88
CA PRO A 133 -8.16 23.93 -6.04
C PRO A 133 -8.63 23.08 -4.84
N VAL A 134 -9.00 23.77 -3.77
CA VAL A 134 -9.63 23.15 -2.60
C VAL A 134 -11.05 23.68 -2.49
N GLY A 135 -11.97 22.77 -2.17
CA GLY A 135 -13.40 23.05 -2.12
C GLY A 135 -14.07 22.63 -3.41
N PHE A 136 -15.10 21.82 -3.27
CA PHE A 136 -16.08 21.52 -4.30
C PHE A 136 -17.26 22.45 -4.12
N ASP A 137 -17.94 22.80 -5.20
CA ASP A 137 -19.33 23.20 -5.04
C ASP A 137 -20.19 21.99 -4.65
N GLU A 138 -21.37 22.25 -4.09
CA GLU A 138 -22.23 21.19 -3.56
C GLU A 138 -22.66 20.20 -4.66
N GLU A 139 -22.94 20.70 -5.88
CA GLU A 139 -23.35 19.86 -7.00
C GLU A 139 -22.20 18.96 -7.46
N GLU A 140 -21.02 19.53 -7.70
CA GLU A 140 -19.78 18.83 -8.06
C GLU A 140 -19.42 17.72 -7.05
N LEU A 141 -19.54 18.01 -5.75
CA LEU A 141 -19.23 17.03 -4.70
C LEU A 141 -20.16 15.82 -4.79
N TRP A 142 -21.47 16.06 -4.91
CA TRP A 142 -22.45 14.99 -4.99
C TRP A 142 -22.39 14.25 -6.33
N GLU A 143 -22.05 14.91 -7.42
CA GLU A 143 -21.75 14.25 -8.69
C GLU A 143 -20.55 13.31 -8.56
N ALA A 144 -19.46 13.75 -7.92
CA ALA A 144 -18.28 12.92 -7.70
C ALA A 144 -18.61 11.66 -6.87
N VAL A 145 -19.44 11.79 -5.83
CA VAL A 145 -19.85 10.66 -4.97
C VAL A 145 -20.82 9.73 -5.70
N TYR A 146 -21.97 10.24 -6.18
CA TYR A 146 -23.06 9.40 -6.66
C TYR A 146 -22.95 8.98 -8.13
N GLN A 147 -22.38 9.83 -8.99
CA GLN A 147 -22.17 9.50 -10.40
C GLN A 147 -20.76 8.93 -10.63
N GLY A 148 -19.77 9.47 -9.93
CA GLY A 148 -18.36 9.07 -10.04
C GLY A 148 -17.95 7.84 -9.23
N ARG A 149 -18.85 7.28 -8.39
CA ARG A 149 -18.53 6.24 -7.38
C ARG A 149 -17.42 6.68 -6.41
N GLY A 150 -17.30 7.99 -6.18
CA GLY A 150 -16.37 8.56 -5.20
C GLY A 150 -16.78 8.24 -3.78
N ILE A 151 -15.79 8.14 -2.90
CA ILE A 151 -15.95 7.97 -1.47
C ILE A 151 -15.58 9.30 -0.84
N LEU A 152 -16.53 9.93 -0.14
CA LEU A 152 -16.27 11.10 0.69
C LEU A 152 -15.83 10.61 2.07
N TYR A 153 -14.66 11.05 2.52
CA TYR A 153 -14.12 10.67 3.82
C TYR A 153 -13.36 11.82 4.46
N ARG A 154 -13.31 11.77 5.79
CA ARG A 154 -12.48 12.64 6.61
C ARG A 154 -11.33 11.84 7.17
N LEU A 155 -10.14 12.42 7.12
CA LEU A 155 -8.96 11.82 7.72
C LEU A 155 -8.10 12.86 8.40
N SER A 156 -7.26 12.38 9.30
CA SER A 156 -6.16 13.18 9.84
C SER A 156 -4.87 12.42 9.65
N LEU A 157 -3.82 13.12 9.21
CA LEU A 157 -2.50 12.55 9.00
C LEU A 157 -1.43 13.46 9.59
N ARG A 158 -0.28 12.86 9.93
CA ARG A 158 0.88 13.60 10.43
C ARG A 158 2.01 13.49 9.44
N LEU A 159 2.61 14.63 9.12
CA LEU A 159 3.72 14.74 8.19
C LEU A 159 4.86 15.57 8.80
N PRO A 160 6.08 15.46 8.28
CA PRO A 160 7.19 16.29 8.67
C PRO A 160 6.88 17.75 8.31
N GLU A 161 7.46 18.70 9.04
CA GLU A 161 7.25 20.13 8.78
C GLU A 161 7.66 20.55 7.36
N GLU A 162 8.54 19.79 6.69
CA GLU A 162 8.96 20.03 5.32
C GLU A 162 7.84 19.84 4.29
N ILE A 163 6.79 19.07 4.64
CA ILE A 163 5.63 18.89 3.77
C ILE A 163 4.60 19.96 4.10
N ASP A 164 4.59 21.02 3.29
CA ASP A 164 3.59 22.07 3.38
C ASP A 164 2.24 21.66 2.76
N ARG A 165 1.23 22.53 2.96
CA ARG A 165 -0.13 22.36 2.43
C ARG A 165 -0.14 22.11 0.92
N ASP A 166 0.58 22.91 0.15
CA ASP A 166 0.53 22.84 -1.31
C ASP A 166 1.22 21.58 -1.84
N THR A 167 2.27 21.13 -1.16
CA THR A 167 2.93 19.85 -1.42
C THR A 167 1.98 18.69 -1.15
N LEU A 168 1.26 18.71 -0.02
CA LEU A 168 0.27 17.69 0.30
C LEU A 168 -0.86 17.65 -0.74
N LEU A 169 -1.38 18.80 -1.17
CA LEU A 169 -2.43 18.88 -2.19
C LEU A 169 -1.98 18.29 -3.53
N ARG A 170 -0.74 18.54 -3.96
CA ARG A 170 -0.17 17.93 -5.16
C ARG A 170 -0.03 16.42 -5.02
N LEU A 171 0.40 15.94 -3.85
CA LEU A 171 0.51 14.51 -3.59
C LEU A 171 -0.88 13.83 -3.67
N PHE A 172 -1.90 14.43 -3.04
CA PHE A 172 -3.27 13.92 -3.13
C PHE A 172 -3.79 13.93 -4.58
N LEU A 173 -3.47 14.96 -5.37
CA LEU A 173 -3.82 14.98 -6.80
C LEU A 173 -3.20 13.81 -7.58
N ILE A 174 -1.93 13.48 -7.31
CA ILE A 174 -1.23 12.35 -7.95
C ILE A 174 -1.89 11.02 -7.60
N GLU A 175 -2.32 10.86 -6.34
CA GLU A 175 -3.04 9.68 -5.88
C GLU A 175 -4.50 9.65 -6.39
N GLY A 176 -4.95 10.64 -7.17
CA GLY A 176 -6.31 10.71 -7.71
C GLY A 176 -7.37 11.19 -6.71
N CYS A 177 -6.95 11.94 -5.69
CA CYS A 177 -7.83 12.48 -4.65
C CYS A 177 -8.18 13.95 -4.91
N GLY A 178 -9.44 14.31 -4.69
CA GLY A 178 -9.91 15.68 -4.63
C GLY A 178 -10.12 16.14 -3.19
N VAL A 179 -9.58 17.30 -2.82
CA VAL A 179 -9.65 17.82 -1.44
C VAL A 179 -10.75 18.87 -1.33
N ASN A 180 -11.78 18.57 -0.54
CA ASN A 180 -12.88 19.49 -0.27
C ASN A 180 -12.53 20.50 0.82
N ASP A 181 -11.91 20.04 1.91
CA ASP A 181 -11.49 20.90 3.01
C ASP A 181 -10.16 20.46 3.58
N ILE A 182 -9.40 21.42 4.12
CA ILE A 182 -8.09 21.17 4.72
C ILE A 182 -7.79 22.16 5.85
N GLU A 183 -7.53 21.61 7.02
CA GLU A 183 -7.02 22.33 8.19
C GLU A 183 -5.58 21.88 8.49
N VAL A 184 -4.71 22.83 8.82
CA VAL A 184 -3.31 22.55 9.18
C VAL A 184 -3.04 23.03 10.59
N ARG A 185 -2.46 22.16 11.41
CA ARG A 185 -2.02 22.46 12.77
C ARG A 185 -0.57 22.07 12.95
N GLY A 186 0.27 23.05 13.27
CA GLY A 186 1.67 22.79 13.66
C GLY A 186 1.75 22.06 15.00
N LEU A 187 2.61 21.05 15.05
CA LEU A 187 3.05 20.31 16.24
C LEU A 187 4.58 20.42 16.33
N ASP A 188 5.19 20.07 17.46
CA ASP A 188 6.65 20.12 17.60
C ASP A 188 7.33 19.12 16.64
N GLY A 189 7.88 19.60 15.53
CA GLY A 189 8.61 18.79 14.55
C GLY A 189 7.73 18.04 13.53
N GLU A 190 6.40 18.23 13.56
CA GLU A 190 5.44 17.65 12.61
C GLU A 190 4.29 18.62 12.34
N SER A 191 3.57 18.44 11.24
CA SER A 191 2.27 19.07 10.99
C SER A 191 1.16 18.03 10.99
N GLU A 192 0.09 18.30 11.73
CA GLU A 192 -1.17 17.55 11.64
C GLU A 192 -2.06 18.21 10.58
N PHE A 193 -2.45 17.42 9.58
CA PHE A 193 -3.39 17.82 8.55
C PHE A 193 -4.71 17.10 8.77
N ARG A 194 -5.81 17.83 8.73
CA ARG A 194 -7.17 17.28 8.74
C ARG A 194 -7.80 17.60 7.41
N LEU A 195 -8.28 16.59 6.71
CA LEU A 195 -8.78 16.73 5.35
C LEU A 195 -10.17 16.12 5.23
N GLU A 196 -11.01 16.74 4.41
CA GLU A 196 -12.19 16.13 3.81
C GLU A 196 -11.88 15.90 2.32
N VAL A 197 -12.01 14.65 1.88
CA VAL A 197 -11.46 14.20 0.60
C VAL A 197 -12.49 13.32 -0.10
N VAL A 198 -12.58 13.47 -1.41
CA VAL A 198 -13.33 12.57 -2.29
C VAL A 198 -12.36 11.85 -3.22
N SER A 199 -12.44 10.51 -3.26
CA SER A 199 -11.62 9.72 -4.18
C SER A 199 -12.23 8.35 -4.47
N PRO A 200 -11.80 7.65 -5.53
CA PRO A 200 -12.12 6.24 -5.75
C PRO A 200 -11.57 5.33 -4.64
N PHE A 201 -12.07 4.09 -4.56
CA PHE A 201 -11.62 3.09 -3.60
C PHE A 201 -10.10 2.87 -3.61
N GLU A 202 -9.50 2.72 -4.79
CA GLU A 202 -8.07 2.46 -4.96
C GLU A 202 -7.22 3.60 -4.38
N SER A 203 -7.62 4.86 -4.63
CA SER A 203 -6.97 6.06 -4.10
C SER A 203 -7.06 6.16 -2.57
N LEU A 204 -8.23 5.92 -1.99
CA LEU A 204 -8.39 5.85 -0.54
C LEU A 204 -7.51 4.74 0.07
N PHE A 205 -7.46 3.57 -0.57
CA PHE A 205 -6.62 2.45 -0.14
C PHE A 205 -5.13 2.81 -0.21
N ALA A 206 -4.70 3.48 -1.29
CA ALA A 206 -3.35 3.99 -1.47
C ALA A 206 -2.96 4.99 -0.37
N VAL A 207 -3.83 5.96 -0.09
CA VAL A 207 -3.63 6.93 1.00
C VAL A 207 -3.42 6.21 2.34
N ALA A 208 -4.16 5.13 2.61
CA ALA A 208 -4.04 4.41 3.87
C ALA A 208 -2.67 3.77 4.08
N PHE A 209 -2.06 3.16 3.05
CA PHE A 209 -0.74 2.53 3.21
C PHE A 209 0.43 3.49 2.98
N ARG A 210 0.21 4.60 2.28
CA ARG A 210 1.25 5.59 1.96
C ARG A 210 1.48 6.62 3.05
N TYR A 211 0.44 6.93 3.82
CA TYR A 211 0.48 7.96 4.86
C TYR A 211 0.18 7.39 6.23
N ARG A 212 0.75 8.03 7.26
CA ARG A 212 0.44 7.73 8.65
C ARG A 212 -0.87 8.39 9.07
N LEU A 213 -1.96 7.64 8.99
CA LEU A 213 -3.27 8.11 9.40
C LEU A 213 -3.40 8.09 10.93
N SER A 214 -3.85 9.21 11.50
CA SER A 214 -4.25 9.34 12.90
C SER A 214 -5.74 9.04 13.09
N SER A 215 -6.56 9.34 12.08
CA SER A 215 -7.99 9.02 12.03
C SER A 215 -8.44 8.87 10.58
N LEU A 216 -9.49 8.09 10.38
CA LEU A 216 -10.18 7.93 9.10
C LEU A 216 -11.65 7.62 9.39
N SER A 217 -12.56 8.32 8.71
CA SER A 217 -14.00 8.09 8.77
C SER A 217 -14.58 8.35 7.39
N ILE A 218 -15.15 7.32 6.79
CA ILE A 218 -15.94 7.46 5.57
C ILE A 218 -17.27 8.13 5.95
N VAL A 219 -17.61 9.17 5.21
CA VAL A 219 -18.85 9.95 5.38
C VAL A 219 -19.91 9.42 4.42
N GLU A 220 -19.56 9.23 3.15
CA GLU A 220 -20.44 8.66 2.12
C GLU A 220 -19.65 7.83 1.11
N PRO A 221 -20.20 6.73 0.56
CA PRO A 221 -21.47 6.11 0.95
C PRO A 221 -21.34 5.24 2.22
N GLU A 222 -22.45 4.99 2.92
CA GLU A 222 -22.50 4.06 4.06
C GLU A 222 -22.13 2.60 3.69
N LEU A 223 -22.48 2.20 2.47
CA LEU A 223 -22.16 0.89 1.89
C LEU A 223 -21.38 1.07 0.59
N LEU A 224 -20.18 0.49 0.55
CA LEU A 224 -19.30 0.52 -0.60
C LEU A 224 -19.39 -0.81 -1.35
N ASP A 225 -19.55 -0.73 -2.66
CA ASP A 225 -19.49 -1.88 -3.55
C ASP A 225 -18.15 -1.86 -4.31
N VAL A 226 -17.24 -2.74 -3.88
CA VAL A 226 -15.88 -2.88 -4.40
C VAL A 226 -15.84 -4.07 -5.34
N THR A 227 -15.48 -3.82 -6.59
CA THR A 227 -15.33 -4.87 -7.60
C THR A 227 -14.01 -5.63 -7.41
N ALA A 228 -13.97 -6.88 -7.89
CA ALA A 228 -12.75 -7.68 -7.83
C ALA A 228 -11.53 -6.99 -8.48
N PRO A 229 -11.65 -6.30 -9.65
CA PRO A 229 -10.53 -5.53 -10.21
C PRO A 229 -10.04 -4.40 -9.31
N GLU A 230 -10.94 -3.60 -8.73
CA GLU A 230 -10.57 -2.50 -7.80
C GLU A 230 -9.81 -3.04 -6.59
N LEU A 231 -10.28 -4.16 -6.02
CA LEU A 231 -9.59 -4.81 -4.90
C LEU A 231 -8.23 -5.40 -5.31
N GLN A 232 -8.15 -6.05 -6.47
CA GLN A 232 -6.93 -6.62 -7.02
C GLN A 232 -5.86 -5.56 -7.22
N ASN A 233 -6.21 -4.43 -7.82
CA ASN A 233 -5.30 -3.32 -8.05
C ASN A 233 -4.81 -2.73 -6.71
N ALA A 234 -5.73 -2.44 -5.80
CA ALA A 234 -5.39 -1.89 -4.48
C ALA A 234 -4.44 -2.80 -3.67
N LEU A 235 -4.68 -4.12 -3.70
CA LEU A 235 -3.80 -5.09 -3.01
C LEU A 235 -2.46 -5.27 -3.73
N SER A 236 -2.44 -5.25 -5.07
CA SER A 236 -1.20 -5.34 -5.84
C SER A 236 -0.32 -4.10 -5.64
N ASP A 237 -0.93 -2.92 -5.57
CA ASP A 237 -0.23 -1.66 -5.27
C ASP A 237 0.36 -1.65 -3.86
N LEU A 238 -0.39 -2.13 -2.87
CA LEU A 238 0.13 -2.34 -1.51
C LEU A 238 1.30 -3.32 -1.51
N GLY A 239 1.14 -4.46 -2.20
CA GLY A 239 2.20 -5.47 -2.29
C GLY A 239 3.47 -4.93 -2.92
N SER A 240 3.34 -4.19 -4.02
CA SER A 240 4.42 -3.48 -4.71
C SER A 240 5.08 -2.44 -3.83
N PHE A 241 4.30 -1.64 -3.10
CA PHE A 241 4.81 -0.65 -2.15
C PHE A 241 5.65 -1.31 -1.05
N VAL A 242 5.11 -2.34 -0.39
CA VAL A 242 5.83 -3.08 0.66
C VAL A 242 7.09 -3.72 0.09
N ASN A 243 7.01 -4.33 -1.08
CA ASN A 243 8.17 -4.93 -1.72
C ASN A 243 9.25 -3.88 -2.05
N SER A 244 8.86 -2.68 -2.49
CA SER A 244 9.80 -1.57 -2.77
C SER A 244 10.54 -1.11 -1.51
N VAL A 245 9.86 -1.09 -0.37
CA VAL A 245 10.45 -0.79 0.94
C VAL A 245 11.46 -1.88 1.32
N LEU A 246 11.03 -3.15 1.30
CA LEU A 246 11.87 -4.29 1.68
C LEU A 246 13.10 -4.40 0.77
N MET A 247 12.91 -4.26 -0.55
CA MET A 247 13.99 -4.28 -1.53
C MET A 247 14.90 -3.06 -1.43
N GLY A 248 14.36 -1.88 -1.12
CA GLY A 248 15.15 -0.67 -0.90
C GLY A 248 16.15 -0.86 0.25
N GLU A 249 15.72 -1.47 1.35
CA GLU A 249 16.63 -1.85 2.44
C GLU A 249 17.69 -2.85 1.99
N ASP A 250 17.30 -3.88 1.22
CA ASP A 250 18.21 -4.92 0.76
C ASP A 250 19.25 -4.37 -0.22
N LEU A 251 18.86 -3.47 -1.13
CA LEU A 251 19.75 -2.78 -2.04
C LEU A 251 20.69 -1.84 -1.28
N GLN A 252 20.19 -1.06 -0.33
CA GLN A 252 21.03 -0.18 0.49
C GLN A 252 22.08 -1.00 1.28
N ARG A 253 21.68 -2.10 1.92
CA ARG A 253 22.60 -3.02 2.61
C ARG A 253 23.60 -3.67 1.64
N ALA A 254 23.19 -3.96 0.41
CA ALA A 254 24.07 -4.50 -0.62
C ALA A 254 25.16 -3.50 -1.01
N TYR A 255 24.78 -2.26 -1.29
CA TYR A 255 25.71 -1.18 -1.64
C TYR A 255 26.66 -0.80 -0.50
N GLU A 256 26.18 -0.77 0.74
CA GLU A 256 27.02 -0.53 1.91
C GLU A 256 28.10 -1.61 2.04
N ARG A 257 27.73 -2.89 1.95
CA ARG A 257 28.68 -4.01 2.03
C ARG A 257 29.70 -4.01 0.90
N ASP A 258 29.29 -3.68 -0.32
CA ASP A 258 30.21 -3.59 -1.45
C ASP A 258 31.19 -2.42 -1.23
N THR A 259 30.72 -1.28 -0.73
CA THR A 259 31.59 -0.13 -0.39
C THR A 259 32.60 -0.45 0.72
N PHE A 260 32.23 -1.26 1.71
CA PHE A 260 33.16 -1.74 2.75
C PHE A 260 34.16 -2.79 2.22
N SER A 261 33.80 -3.55 1.19
CA SER A 261 34.72 -4.51 0.55
C SER A 261 35.80 -3.86 -0.32
N PHE A 262 35.64 -2.58 -0.69
CA PHE A 262 36.62 -1.81 -1.46
C PHE A 262 37.66 -1.03 -0.63
N LYS A 263 37.73 -1.22 0.69
CA LYS A 263 38.82 -0.66 1.51
C LYS A 263 39.70 -1.74 2.11
N LEU A 264 40.68 -2.20 1.32
CA LEU A 264 42.01 -2.62 1.75
C LEU A 264 42.89 -2.81 0.51
N VAL A 265 43.47 -1.71 0.02
CA VAL A 265 44.76 -1.69 -0.70
C VAL A 265 45.58 -0.55 -0.12
#